data_AF-A0A9K3LEQ9-F1
#
_entry.id   AF-A0A9K3LEQ9-F1
#
_cell.length_a   1.000
_cell.length_b   1.000
_cell.length_c   1.000
_cell.angle_alpha   90.00
_cell.angle_beta   90.00
_cell.angle_gamma   90.00
#
_symmetry.space_group_name_H-M   'P 1'
#
loop_
_entity.id
_entity.type
_entity.pdbx_description
1 polymer ?
#
loop_
_entity_poly.entity_id
_entity_poly.type
_entity_poly.pdbx_seq_one_letter_code
_entity_poly.pdbx_strand_id
1 'polypeptide(L)'
;MSSLNPFFGDGDNRDSDWEDFEEEAALLNESGGVSQPKDGTSRLCIQGLGQSSSNVGVKNASIKVFTAWRKYRGKPADVTWMEIDGDNLMGYTNEACMWASKACVPYGGVTCFDENLQPTNPSNRRCLTFRTLGIYLGQHLQAIKERFPHHADFKKPADAPKDQVTPWWCAMRISFLKRCKKFQAAYGDDVVFGVDLLLAQLFLVIHLRLLTRSLFC
;
A
#
# COMPACT_ATOMS: atom_id res chain seq x y z
N MET A 1 0.42 13.74 -38.31
CA MET A 1 -0.10 13.64 -36.93
C MET A 1 0.52 12.39 -36.33
N SER A 2 1.65 12.54 -35.66
CA SER A 2 2.45 11.44 -35.12
C SER A 2 2.45 11.57 -33.60
N SER A 3 1.77 10.64 -32.92
CA SER A 3 1.72 10.58 -31.46
C SER A 3 3.03 10.00 -30.92
N LEU A 4 3.74 10.80 -30.12
CA LEU A 4 4.91 10.37 -29.36
C LEU A 4 4.45 9.54 -28.16
N ASN A 5 4.77 8.24 -28.15
CA ASN A 5 4.76 7.42 -26.95
C ASN A 5 6.03 7.72 -26.14
N PRO A 6 5.94 8.11 -24.86
CA PRO A 6 7.12 8.16 -24.01
C PRO A 6 7.53 6.75 -23.62
N PHE A 7 8.76 6.44 -24.01
CA PHE A 7 9.56 5.27 -23.70
C PHE A 7 9.68 5.12 -22.16
N PHE A 8 9.10 4.07 -21.59
CA PHE A 8 9.38 3.67 -20.20
C PHE A 8 10.77 3.03 -20.17
N GLY A 9 11.68 3.63 -19.40
CA GLY A 9 13.00 3.06 -19.17
C GLY A 9 12.91 1.85 -18.25
N ASP A 10 13.23 0.68 -18.80
CA ASP A 10 13.54 -0.54 -18.04
C ASP A 10 14.86 -0.34 -17.30
N GLY A 11 14.77 0.20 -16.09
CA GLY A 11 15.83 0.16 -15.09
C GLY A 11 15.45 -0.86 -14.03
N ASP A 12 15.71 -2.15 -14.29
CA ASP A 12 15.60 -3.21 -13.29
C ASP A 12 16.69 -3.00 -12.22
N ASN A 13 16.29 -2.31 -11.16
CA ASN A 13 17.03 -2.23 -9.91
C ASN A 13 16.12 -2.69 -8.77
N ARG A 14 15.34 -3.75 -9.04
CA ARG A 14 14.36 -4.32 -8.10
C ARG A 14 14.98 -5.33 -7.14
N ASP A 15 16.13 -5.90 -7.45
CA ASP A 15 16.67 -7.06 -6.72
C ASP A 15 17.31 -6.72 -5.36
N SER A 16 17.88 -5.53 -5.21
CA SER A 16 18.55 -5.13 -3.95
C SER A 16 17.60 -4.90 -2.77
N ASP A 17 16.33 -4.56 -3.01
CA ASP A 17 15.35 -4.35 -1.93
C ASP A 17 14.80 -5.70 -1.44
N TRP A 18 14.99 -6.80 -2.19
CA TRP A 18 14.40 -8.13 -1.95
C TRP A 18 15.18 -9.02 -0.99
N GLU A 19 16.52 -8.98 -1.01
CA GLU A 19 17.34 -9.80 -0.10
C GLU A 19 17.06 -9.44 1.38
N ASP A 20 16.80 -8.15 1.66
CA ASP A 20 16.35 -7.68 2.98
C ASP A 20 14.98 -8.27 3.41
N PHE A 21 14.08 -8.58 2.46
CA PHE A 21 12.76 -9.15 2.77
C PHE A 21 12.83 -10.63 3.11
N GLU A 22 13.61 -11.41 2.36
CA GLU A 22 13.76 -12.85 2.61
C GLU A 22 14.51 -13.09 3.92
N GLU A 23 15.53 -12.29 4.22
CA GLU A 23 16.26 -12.37 5.49
C GLU A 23 15.36 -11.98 6.69
N GLU A 24 14.58 -10.90 6.59
CA GLU A 24 13.67 -10.50 7.68
C GLU A 24 12.51 -11.51 7.86
N ALA A 25 12.00 -12.11 6.77
CA ALA A 25 10.99 -13.16 6.83
C ALA A 25 11.54 -14.49 7.38
N ALA A 26 12.78 -14.86 7.01
CA ALA A 26 13.48 -16.03 7.53
C ALA A 26 13.76 -15.88 9.03
N LEU A 27 14.21 -14.71 9.49
CA LEU A 27 14.40 -14.42 10.92
C LEU A 27 13.10 -14.55 11.73
N LEU A 28 11.96 -14.18 11.15
CA LEU A 28 10.66 -14.37 11.78
C LEU A 28 10.24 -15.86 11.82
N ASN A 29 10.62 -16.64 10.81
CA ASN A 29 10.25 -18.06 10.70
C ASN A 29 11.16 -19.00 11.53
N GLU A 30 12.46 -18.70 11.65
CA GLU A 30 13.43 -19.48 12.45
C GLU A 30 13.28 -19.26 13.96
N SER A 31 12.56 -18.22 14.38
CA SER A 31 12.26 -17.95 15.80
C SER A 31 11.22 -18.90 16.42
N GLY A 32 11.14 -20.15 15.94
CA GLY A 32 10.23 -21.24 16.36
C GLY A 32 10.30 -21.69 17.84
N GLY A 33 10.82 -20.86 18.74
CA GLY A 33 10.60 -20.96 20.18
C GLY A 33 9.68 -19.84 20.64
N VAL A 34 8.55 -20.21 21.24
CA VAL A 34 7.55 -19.31 21.83
C VAL A 34 8.18 -18.45 22.93
N SER A 35 8.80 -17.34 22.53
CA SER A 35 9.00 -16.16 23.36
C SER A 35 8.22 -15.04 22.69
N GLN A 36 7.04 -14.74 23.24
CA GLN A 36 6.19 -13.66 22.75
C GLN A 36 7.03 -12.38 22.62
N PRO A 37 6.99 -11.68 21.48
CA PRO A 37 7.55 -10.35 21.36
C PRO A 37 6.91 -9.46 22.43
N LYS A 38 7.71 -8.94 23.35
CA LYS A 38 7.25 -7.99 24.39
C LYS A 38 6.76 -6.67 23.80
N ASP A 39 7.09 -6.42 22.54
CA ASP A 39 6.61 -5.28 21.77
C ASP A 39 5.39 -5.67 20.95
N GLY A 40 4.36 -4.81 20.93
CA GLY A 40 3.04 -5.04 20.32
C GLY A 40 3.00 -5.37 18.81
N THR A 41 4.14 -5.67 18.19
CA THR A 41 4.33 -6.14 16.82
C THR A 41 3.61 -7.47 16.56
N SER A 42 3.56 -8.38 17.53
CA SER A 42 2.83 -9.66 17.37
C SER A 42 1.32 -9.48 17.21
N ARG A 43 0.73 -8.48 17.89
CA ARG A 43 -0.70 -8.14 17.74
C ARG A 43 -1.06 -7.57 16.36
N LEU A 44 -0.09 -7.01 15.63
CA LEU A 44 -0.32 -6.48 14.29
C LEU A 44 -0.48 -7.61 13.25
N CYS A 45 0.07 -8.79 13.50
CA CYS A 45 -0.13 -9.97 12.65
C CYS A 45 -1.45 -10.69 12.99
N ILE A 46 -1.83 -10.68 14.27
CA ILE A 46 -3.06 -11.33 14.78
C ILE A 46 -4.33 -10.53 14.47
N GLN A 47 -4.23 -9.21 14.24
CA GLN A 47 -5.35 -8.44 13.68
C GLN A 47 -5.57 -8.86 12.22
N GLY A 48 -6.37 -9.92 12.04
CA GLY A 48 -6.80 -10.47 10.76
C GLY A 48 -7.35 -9.38 9.83
N LEU A 49 -7.30 -9.65 8.52
CA LEU A 49 -7.66 -8.75 7.42
C LEU A 49 -8.86 -7.83 7.76
N GLY A 50 -8.56 -6.68 8.37
CA GLY A 50 -9.53 -5.67 8.80
C GLY A 50 -10.78 -6.16 9.57
N GLN A 51 -10.72 -7.20 10.42
CA GLN A 51 -11.89 -7.86 11.03
C GLN A 51 -12.69 -7.07 12.09
N SER A 52 -13.19 -5.87 11.77
CA SER A 52 -14.26 -5.23 12.53
C SER A 52 -15.56 -5.28 11.73
N SER A 53 -16.58 -5.95 12.28
CA SER A 53 -17.90 -6.19 11.68
C SER A 53 -18.75 -4.93 11.47
N SER A 54 -18.32 -3.74 11.92
CA SER A 54 -19.05 -2.47 11.79
C SER A 54 -18.55 -1.52 10.69
N ASN A 55 -17.71 -1.98 9.77
CA ASN A 55 -16.88 -1.09 8.95
C ASN A 55 -17.18 -1.13 7.43
N VAL A 56 -18.46 -1.15 7.03
CA VAL A 56 -18.90 -0.92 5.64
C VAL A 56 -18.23 0.34 5.05
N GLY A 57 -18.05 1.38 5.88
CA GLY A 57 -17.32 2.57 5.51
C GLY A 57 -15.84 2.30 5.19
N VAL A 58 -15.14 1.48 5.96
CA VAL A 58 -13.73 1.15 5.68
C VAL A 58 -13.60 0.30 4.43
N LYS A 59 -14.48 -0.70 4.22
CA LYS A 59 -14.50 -1.52 3.00
C LYS A 59 -14.72 -0.66 1.76
N ASN A 60 -15.71 0.23 1.78
CA ASN A 60 -16.00 1.12 0.67
C ASN A 60 -14.86 2.13 0.41
N ALA A 61 -14.25 2.68 1.47
CA ALA A 61 -13.13 3.59 1.33
C ALA A 61 -11.90 2.88 0.76
N SER A 62 -11.63 1.65 1.22
CA SER A 62 -10.59 0.79 0.67
C SER A 62 -10.80 0.53 -0.83
N ILE A 63 -12.01 0.15 -1.23
CA ILE A 63 -12.36 -0.06 -2.65
C ILE A 63 -12.05 1.20 -3.46
N LYS A 64 -12.52 2.38 -3.00
CA LYS A 64 -12.23 3.65 -3.70
C LYS A 64 -10.73 3.91 -3.85
N VAL A 65 -9.95 3.72 -2.78
CA VAL A 65 -8.50 3.94 -2.79
C VAL A 65 -7.81 3.05 -3.81
N PHE A 66 -8.11 1.75 -3.83
CA PHE A 66 -7.45 0.84 -4.76
C PHE A 66 -8.02 0.89 -6.19
N THR A 67 -9.27 1.30 -6.37
CA THR A 67 -9.80 1.64 -7.69
C THR A 67 -9.07 2.84 -8.29
N ALA A 68 -8.81 3.89 -7.49
CA ALA A 68 -8.03 5.05 -7.93
C ALA A 68 -6.59 4.66 -8.30
N TRP A 69 -5.93 3.84 -7.48
CA TRP A 69 -4.60 3.31 -7.79
C TRP A 69 -4.58 2.48 -9.08
N ARG A 70 -5.57 1.60 -9.28
CA ARG A 70 -5.66 0.77 -10.50
C ARG A 70 -5.92 1.63 -11.74
N LYS A 71 -6.78 2.64 -11.63
CA LYS A 71 -7.00 3.66 -12.68
C LYS A 71 -5.70 4.38 -13.03
N TYR A 72 -4.93 4.81 -12.04
CA TYR A 72 -3.60 5.40 -12.23
C TYR A 72 -2.62 4.45 -12.96
N ARG A 73 -2.73 3.14 -12.72
CA ARG A 73 -1.93 2.11 -13.42
C ARG A 73 -2.48 1.73 -14.80
N GLY A 74 -3.56 2.35 -15.28
CA GLY A 74 -4.22 1.98 -16.52
C GLY A 74 -4.87 0.59 -16.48
N LYS A 75 -5.21 0.10 -15.28
CA LYS A 75 -5.80 -1.22 -15.04
C LYS A 75 -7.31 -1.13 -14.80
N PRO A 76 -8.09 -2.18 -15.11
CA PRO A 76 -9.52 -2.23 -14.77
C PRO A 76 -9.71 -2.09 -13.26
N ALA A 77 -10.84 -1.52 -12.80
CA ALA A 77 -11.11 -1.33 -11.37
C ALA A 77 -11.03 -2.63 -10.57
N ASP A 78 -11.46 -3.71 -11.20
CA ASP A 78 -11.46 -5.06 -10.67
C ASP A 78 -10.12 -5.78 -10.91
N VAL A 79 -9.68 -6.55 -9.91
CA VAL A 79 -8.53 -7.46 -10.04
C VAL A 79 -8.90 -8.64 -10.92
N THR A 80 -8.03 -8.98 -11.86
CA THR A 80 -8.19 -10.13 -12.76
C THR A 80 -7.35 -11.32 -12.29
N TRP A 81 -7.74 -12.55 -12.67
CA TRP A 81 -6.99 -13.76 -12.27
C TRP A 81 -5.53 -13.72 -12.73
N MET A 82 -5.28 -13.27 -13.96
CA MET A 82 -3.93 -13.18 -14.54
C MET A 82 -2.97 -12.29 -13.73
N GLU A 83 -3.48 -11.34 -12.97
CA GLU A 83 -2.65 -10.45 -12.14
C GLU A 83 -2.23 -11.05 -10.82
N ILE A 84 -2.89 -12.12 -10.38
CA ILE A 84 -2.67 -12.71 -9.07
C ILE A 84 -2.23 -14.17 -9.13
N ASP A 85 -2.33 -14.83 -10.29
CA ASP A 85 -2.03 -16.25 -10.45
C ASP A 85 -0.60 -16.62 -10.00
N GLY A 86 -0.47 -17.75 -9.30
CA GLY A 86 0.78 -18.19 -8.70
C GLY A 86 1.32 -17.19 -7.67
N ASP A 87 2.60 -16.83 -7.79
CA ASP A 87 3.28 -15.90 -6.87
C ASP A 87 2.95 -14.43 -7.17
N ASN A 88 2.15 -14.15 -8.21
CA ASN A 88 1.82 -12.79 -8.61
C ASN A 88 0.94 -12.07 -7.58
N LEU A 89 0.15 -12.77 -6.75
CA LEU A 89 -0.62 -12.13 -5.69
C LEU A 89 0.27 -11.38 -4.70
N MET A 90 1.41 -11.96 -4.33
CA MET A 90 2.38 -11.32 -3.46
C MET A 90 2.99 -10.09 -4.16
N GLY A 91 3.43 -10.22 -5.41
CA GLY A 91 3.97 -9.11 -6.20
C GLY A 91 2.97 -7.96 -6.34
N TYR A 92 1.72 -8.28 -6.69
CA TYR A 92 0.61 -7.34 -6.77
C TYR A 92 0.38 -6.59 -5.45
N THR A 93 0.36 -7.32 -4.33
CA THR A 93 0.12 -6.73 -3.01
C THR A 93 1.31 -5.85 -2.58
N ASN A 94 2.53 -6.23 -2.95
CA ASN A 94 3.71 -5.42 -2.69
C ASN A 94 3.67 -4.10 -3.48
N GLU A 95 3.31 -4.13 -4.77
CA GLU A 95 3.12 -2.92 -5.57
C GLU A 95 2.09 -1.98 -4.94
N ALA A 96 0.96 -2.54 -4.47
CA ALA A 96 -0.09 -1.80 -3.79
C ALA A 96 0.43 -1.16 -2.48
N CYS A 97 1.20 -1.90 -1.67
CA CYS A 97 1.86 -1.38 -0.47
C CYS A 97 2.83 -0.25 -0.79
N MET A 98 3.66 -0.42 -1.81
CA MET A 98 4.66 0.57 -2.21
C MET A 98 4.03 1.87 -2.68
N TRP A 99 2.98 1.80 -3.49
CA TRP A 99 2.20 2.97 -3.87
C TRP A 99 1.53 3.62 -2.65
N ALA A 100 0.81 2.83 -1.84
CA ALA A 100 0.08 3.33 -0.69
C ALA A 100 0.99 3.99 0.35
N SER A 101 2.26 3.56 0.44
CA SER A 101 3.24 4.14 1.38
C SER A 101 3.64 5.57 1.05
N LYS A 102 3.42 5.99 -0.20
CA LYS A 102 3.72 7.33 -0.73
C LYS A 102 2.45 8.13 -1.07
N ALA A 103 1.29 7.48 -1.00
CA ALA A 103 0.02 8.08 -1.37
C ALA A 103 -0.50 9.00 -0.25
N CYS A 104 -0.89 10.21 -0.64
CA CYS A 104 -1.53 11.16 0.24
C CYS A 104 -3.05 11.05 0.07
N VAL A 105 -3.69 10.28 0.97
CA VAL A 105 -5.14 10.04 0.92
C VAL A 105 -5.86 10.91 1.95
N PRO A 106 -6.90 11.68 1.56
CA PRO A 106 -7.64 12.52 2.49
C PRO A 106 -8.27 11.75 3.65
N TYR A 107 -8.17 12.31 4.85
CA TYR A 107 -8.82 11.79 6.05
C TYR A 107 -10.33 12.04 6.03
N GLY A 108 -11.12 11.12 6.60
CA GLY A 108 -12.55 11.31 6.86
C GLY A 108 -13.48 10.20 6.34
N GLY A 109 -12.93 9.17 5.68
CA GLY A 109 -13.69 7.99 5.24
C GLY A 109 -14.28 8.13 3.84
N VAL A 110 -15.32 7.33 3.54
CA VAL A 110 -15.85 7.11 2.17
C VAL A 110 -16.33 8.39 1.48
N THR A 111 -16.85 9.35 2.23
CA THR A 111 -17.46 10.58 1.70
C THR A 111 -16.48 11.74 1.58
N CYS A 112 -15.25 11.55 2.04
CA CYS A 112 -14.28 12.64 2.18
C CYS A 112 -13.31 12.77 1.02
N PHE A 113 -13.35 11.86 0.04
CA PHE A 113 -12.57 11.97 -1.19
C PHE A 113 -13.29 11.38 -2.42
N ASP A 114 -12.96 11.92 -3.58
CA ASP A 114 -13.48 11.50 -4.88
C ASP A 114 -12.69 10.32 -5.50
N GLU A 115 -13.01 9.96 -6.73
CA GLU A 115 -12.34 8.88 -7.47
C GLU A 115 -10.86 9.16 -7.80
N ASN A 116 -10.43 10.41 -7.68
CA ASN A 116 -9.05 10.84 -7.92
C ASN A 116 -8.32 11.13 -6.60
N LEU A 117 -8.88 10.68 -5.47
CA LEU A 117 -8.35 10.91 -4.11
C LEU A 117 -8.22 12.39 -3.76
N GLN A 118 -9.00 13.26 -4.40
CA GLN A 118 -9.10 14.66 -4.02
C GLN A 118 -10.10 14.80 -2.88
N PRO A 119 -9.82 15.64 -1.87
CA PRO A 119 -10.73 15.84 -0.76
C PRO A 119 -12.03 16.49 -1.26
N THR A 120 -13.19 15.97 -0.85
CA THR A 120 -14.49 16.58 -1.17
C THR A 120 -14.70 17.90 -0.46
N ASN A 121 -14.05 18.09 0.70
CA ASN A 121 -13.94 19.37 1.39
C ASN A 121 -12.56 19.99 1.11
N PRO A 122 -12.46 21.09 0.34
CA PRO A 122 -11.19 21.75 0.02
C PRO A 122 -10.41 22.25 1.24
N SER A 123 -11.06 22.42 2.40
CA SER A 123 -10.41 22.81 3.66
C SER A 123 -9.78 21.62 4.40
N ASN A 124 -9.97 20.38 3.92
CA ASN A 124 -9.31 19.22 4.51
C ASN A 124 -7.81 19.26 4.21
N ARG A 125 -7.02 19.30 5.27
CA ARG A 125 -5.55 19.26 5.23
C ARG A 125 -5.00 17.96 5.81
N ARG A 126 -5.86 17.06 6.31
CA ARG A 126 -5.45 15.87 7.05
C ARG A 126 -5.35 14.66 6.13
N CYS A 127 -4.25 13.93 6.24
CA CYS A 127 -4.09 12.63 5.62
C CYS A 127 -4.58 11.48 6.49
N LEU A 128 -4.94 10.37 5.85
CA LEU A 128 -5.08 9.10 6.53
C LEU A 128 -3.77 8.72 7.23
N THR A 129 -3.92 8.18 8.43
CA THR A 129 -2.77 7.62 9.14
C THR A 129 -2.30 6.35 8.43
N PHE A 130 -1.00 6.06 8.52
CA PHE A 130 -0.43 4.82 7.98
C PHE A 130 -1.10 3.55 8.54
N ARG A 131 -1.60 3.61 9.77
CA ARG A 131 -2.38 2.51 10.37
C ARG A 131 -3.69 2.30 9.62
N THR A 132 -4.40 3.37 9.27
CA THR A 132 -5.64 3.30 8.50
C THR A 132 -5.39 2.78 7.08
N LEU A 133 -4.31 3.23 6.42
CA LEU A 133 -3.91 2.70 5.12
C LEU A 133 -3.59 1.20 5.18
N GLY A 134 -2.93 0.73 6.25
CA GLY A 134 -2.70 -0.69 6.49
C GLY A 134 -3.99 -1.49 6.66
N ILE A 135 -5.02 -0.91 7.28
CA ILE A 135 -6.36 -1.51 7.36
C ILE A 135 -6.99 -1.59 5.96
N TYR A 136 -6.86 -0.54 5.15
CA TYR A 136 -7.39 -0.54 3.78
C TYR A 136 -6.70 -1.61 2.92
N LEU A 137 -5.37 -1.73 2.97
CA LEU A 137 -4.67 -2.82 2.27
C LEU A 137 -5.19 -4.20 2.68
N GLY A 138 -5.41 -4.43 3.99
CA GLY A 138 -5.99 -5.68 4.48
C GLY A 138 -7.41 -5.91 3.95
N GLN A 139 -8.24 -4.87 3.88
CA GLN A 139 -9.60 -4.96 3.30
C GLN A 139 -9.58 -5.22 1.78
N HIS A 140 -8.61 -4.65 1.07
CA HIS A 140 -8.39 -4.92 -0.34
C HIS A 140 -8.01 -6.39 -0.58
N LEU A 141 -7.06 -6.91 0.19
CA LEU A 141 -6.66 -8.32 0.12
C LEU A 141 -7.82 -9.26 0.51
N GLN A 142 -8.65 -8.87 1.48
CA GLN A 142 -9.88 -9.61 1.83
C GLN A 142 -10.89 -9.62 0.66
N ALA A 143 -11.07 -8.51 -0.06
CA ALA A 143 -11.93 -8.46 -1.24
C ALA A 143 -11.41 -9.35 -2.38
N ILE A 144 -10.09 -9.41 -2.57
CA ILE A 144 -9.45 -10.33 -3.53
C ILE A 144 -9.72 -11.78 -3.12
N LYS A 145 -9.57 -12.11 -1.83
CA LYS A 145 -9.89 -13.45 -1.30
C LYS A 145 -11.35 -13.84 -1.50
N GLU A 146 -12.29 -12.93 -1.27
CA GLU A 146 -13.73 -13.15 -1.52
C GLU A 146 -14.01 -13.44 -3.00
N ARG A 147 -13.31 -12.77 -3.91
CA ARG A 147 -13.46 -12.96 -5.36
C ARG A 147 -12.76 -14.22 -5.89
N PHE A 148 -11.63 -14.58 -5.30
CA PHE A 148 -10.77 -15.68 -5.76
C PHE A 148 -10.50 -16.69 -4.64
N PRO A 149 -11.54 -17.33 -4.08
CA PRO A 149 -11.41 -18.14 -2.87
C PRO A 149 -10.54 -19.39 -3.04
N HIS A 150 -10.31 -19.83 -4.29
CA HIS A 150 -9.52 -21.02 -4.61
C HIS A 150 -8.04 -20.75 -4.86
N HIS A 151 -7.59 -19.49 -4.74
CA HIS A 151 -6.17 -19.14 -4.89
C HIS A 151 -5.30 -19.90 -3.89
N ALA A 152 -4.09 -20.32 -4.32
CA ALA A 152 -3.19 -21.13 -3.51
C ALA A 152 -2.85 -20.47 -2.16
N ASP A 153 -2.56 -19.17 -2.16
CA ASP A 153 -2.32 -18.38 -0.94
C ASP A 153 -3.48 -18.35 0.04
N PHE A 154 -4.72 -18.51 -0.43
CA PHE A 154 -5.90 -18.50 0.45
C PHE A 154 -6.30 -19.89 0.93
N LYS A 155 -5.67 -20.95 0.41
CA LYS A 155 -5.85 -22.31 0.90
C LYS A 155 -5.21 -22.41 2.28
N LYS A 156 -6.06 -22.59 3.28
CA LYS A 156 -5.64 -22.84 4.64
C LYS A 156 -5.58 -24.34 4.89
N PRO A 157 -4.59 -24.83 5.66
CA PRO A 157 -4.68 -26.12 6.33
C PRO A 157 -6.01 -26.25 7.10
N ALA A 158 -6.54 -27.46 7.23
CA ALA A 158 -7.84 -27.68 7.88
C ALA A 158 -7.85 -27.26 9.38
N ASP A 159 -6.67 -27.25 9.99
CA ASP A 159 -6.37 -26.90 11.39
C ASP A 159 -5.97 -25.43 11.59
N ALA A 160 -5.84 -24.66 10.51
CA ALA A 160 -5.50 -23.24 10.57
C ALA A 160 -6.61 -22.40 11.24
N PRO A 161 -6.26 -21.41 12.08
CA PRO A 161 -7.22 -20.43 12.59
C PRO A 161 -8.00 -19.73 11.47
N LYS A 162 -9.31 -19.49 11.72
CA LYS A 162 -10.22 -18.85 10.74
C LYS A 162 -9.74 -17.47 10.27
N ASP A 163 -9.04 -16.77 11.15
CA ASP A 163 -8.45 -15.44 10.96
C ASP A 163 -6.98 -15.44 10.53
N GLN A 164 -6.33 -16.62 10.44
CA GLN A 164 -4.95 -16.73 9.97
C GLN A 164 -4.80 -16.06 8.60
N VAL A 165 -3.82 -15.17 8.49
CA VAL A 165 -3.44 -14.52 7.23
C VAL A 165 -2.21 -15.22 6.66
N THR A 166 -1.92 -15.02 5.38
CA THR A 166 -0.72 -15.58 4.77
C THR A 166 0.54 -15.05 5.47
N PRO A 167 1.56 -15.88 5.71
CA PRO A 167 2.79 -15.44 6.38
C PRO A 167 3.46 -14.26 5.68
N TRP A 168 3.51 -14.27 4.34
CA TRP A 168 4.08 -13.17 3.57
C TRP A 168 3.34 -11.84 3.77
N TRP A 169 2.02 -11.86 3.99
CA TRP A 169 1.25 -10.64 4.24
C TRP A 169 1.62 -10.02 5.59
N CYS A 170 1.87 -10.84 6.62
CA CYS A 170 2.33 -10.34 7.92
C CYS A 170 3.65 -9.58 7.79
N ALA A 171 4.65 -10.20 7.14
CA ALA A 171 5.95 -9.57 6.91
C ALA A 171 5.80 -8.29 6.09
N MET A 172 5.09 -8.36 4.96
CA MET A 172 4.85 -7.21 4.07
C MET A 172 4.16 -6.05 4.78
N ARG A 173 3.15 -6.34 5.63
CA ARG A 173 2.44 -5.31 6.40
C ARG A 173 3.37 -4.59 7.38
N ILE A 174 4.26 -5.32 8.04
CA ILE A 174 5.25 -4.70 8.95
C ILE A 174 6.16 -3.76 8.17
N SER A 175 6.72 -4.22 7.05
CA SER A 175 7.59 -3.43 6.19
C SER A 175 6.87 -2.21 5.60
N PHE A 176 5.62 -2.36 5.19
CA PHE A 176 4.75 -1.26 4.77
C PHE A 176 4.63 -0.19 5.86
N LEU A 177 4.29 -0.57 7.10
CA LEU A 177 4.14 0.38 8.21
C LEU A 177 5.46 1.10 8.52
N LYS A 178 6.60 0.40 8.47
CA LYS A 178 7.94 0.99 8.61
C LYS A 178 8.20 2.01 7.49
N ARG A 179 7.91 1.68 6.23
CA ARG A 179 8.08 2.57 5.08
C ARG A 179 7.20 3.82 5.18
N CYS A 180 5.92 3.67 5.54
CA CYS A 180 5.03 4.82 5.77
C CYS A 180 5.56 5.76 6.85
N LYS A 181 6.06 5.21 7.97
CA LYS A 181 6.62 6.01 9.06
C LYS A 181 7.85 6.80 8.59
N LYS A 182 8.74 6.18 7.80
CA LYS A 182 9.90 6.85 7.20
C LYS A 182 9.46 7.96 6.23
N PHE A 183 8.50 7.68 5.36
CA PHE A 183 7.95 8.67 4.43
C PHE A 183 7.36 9.87 5.17
N GLN A 184 6.50 9.64 6.16
CA GLN A 184 5.90 10.72 6.95
C GLN A 184 6.96 11.56 7.68
N ALA A 185 8.02 10.93 8.21
CA ALA A 185 9.12 11.66 8.84
C ALA A 185 9.93 12.52 7.85
N ALA A 186 10.03 12.10 6.59
CA ALA A 186 10.79 12.82 5.56
C ALA A 186 10.03 14.02 4.96
N TYR A 187 8.70 13.90 4.80
CA TYR A 187 7.89 14.90 4.10
C TYR A 187 7.11 15.86 5.01
N GLY A 188 7.03 15.59 6.33
CA GLY A 188 6.38 16.50 7.28
C GLY A 188 4.87 16.68 7.03
N ASP A 189 4.39 17.93 7.14
CA ASP A 189 2.97 18.31 7.01
C ASP A 189 2.59 18.88 5.62
N ASP A 190 3.54 19.03 4.69
CA ASP A 190 3.32 19.58 3.35
C ASP A 190 2.73 18.53 2.40
N VAL A 191 1.46 18.21 2.60
CA VAL A 191 0.79 17.15 1.86
C VAL A 191 -0.04 17.69 0.69
N VAL A 192 0.28 17.23 -0.52
CA VAL A 192 -0.53 17.41 -1.73
C VAL A 192 -1.37 16.16 -1.97
N PHE A 193 -2.69 16.31 -2.08
CA PHE A 193 -3.62 15.21 -2.36
C PHE A 193 -3.75 14.92 -3.85
N GLY A 194 -4.06 13.66 -4.17
CA GLY A 194 -4.38 13.20 -5.52
C GLY A 194 -3.54 12.01 -5.98
N VAL A 195 -4.03 11.32 -7.00
CA VAL A 195 -3.29 10.23 -7.70
C VAL A 195 -2.20 10.77 -8.64
N ASP A 196 -2.31 12.02 -9.09
CA ASP A 196 -1.37 12.65 -10.02
C ASP A 196 -0.12 13.19 -9.30
N LEU A 197 0.70 12.28 -8.78
CA LEU A 197 2.02 12.54 -8.19
C LEU A 197 3.02 13.20 -9.17
N LEU A 198 2.72 13.24 -10.46
CA LEU A 198 3.54 13.92 -11.48
C LEU A 198 3.67 15.42 -11.21
N LEU A 199 2.64 16.07 -10.66
CA LEU A 199 2.74 17.49 -10.31
C LEU A 199 3.62 17.70 -9.06
N ALA A 200 3.51 16.85 -8.05
CA ALA A 200 4.31 16.98 -6.82
C ALA A 200 5.81 16.73 -7.07
N GLN A 201 6.18 15.77 -7.93
CA GLN A 201 7.59 15.59 -8.34
C GLN A 201 8.09 16.76 -9.19
N LEU A 202 7.26 17.35 -10.04
CA LEU A 202 7.59 18.58 -10.76
C LEU A 202 7.84 19.73 -9.78
N PHE A 203 7.02 19.92 -8.75
CA PHE A 203 7.25 20.95 -7.73
C PHE A 203 8.55 20.73 -6.94
N LEU A 204 8.89 19.49 -6.60
CA LEU A 204 10.13 19.16 -5.88
C LEU A 204 11.38 19.38 -6.76
N VAL A 205 11.32 19.01 -8.04
CA VAL A 205 12.39 19.29 -9.02
C VAL A 205 12.50 20.79 -9.29
N ILE A 206 11.38 21.51 -9.38
CA ILE A 206 11.35 22.97 -9.57
C ILE A 206 11.92 23.67 -8.33
N HIS A 207 11.55 23.27 -7.10
CA HIS A 207 12.10 23.86 -5.88
C HIS A 207 13.58 23.55 -5.69
N LEU A 208 14.06 22.33 -5.98
CA LEU A 208 15.50 22.05 -5.96
C LEU A 208 16.27 22.88 -6.99
N ARG A 209 15.71 23.09 -8.19
CA ARG A 209 16.32 23.94 -9.23
C ARG A 209 16.31 25.43 -8.88
N LEU A 210 15.30 25.90 -8.15
CA LEU A 210 15.22 27.29 -7.69
C LEU A 210 16.18 27.56 -6.52
N LEU A 211 16.31 26.62 -5.58
CA LEU A 211 17.25 26.73 -4.45
C LEU A 211 18.71 26.64 -4.90
N THR A 212 19.04 25.74 -5.83
CA THR A 212 20.40 25.67 -6.41
C THR A 212 20.78 26.92 -7.19
N ARG A 213 19.82 27.61 -7.84
CA ARG A 213 20.11 28.89 -8.53
C ARG A 213 20.36 30.06 -7.59
N SER A 214 19.76 30.09 -6.39
CA SER A 214 19.98 31.19 -5.45
C SER A 214 21.29 31.07 -4.64
N LEU A 215 21.95 29.92 -4.68
CA LEU A 215 23.23 29.70 -3.98
C LEU A 215 24.46 30.01 -4.86
N PHE A 216 24.25 30.25 -6.16
CA PHE A 216 25.31 30.48 -7.14
C PHE A 216 25.25 31.88 -7.80
N CYS A 217 24.39 32.77 -7.31
CA CYS A 217 24.37 34.21 -7.63
C CYS A 217 24.68 35.00 -6.36
#